data_AF-A0A2C5YXL1-F1
#
_entry.id   AF-A0A2C5YXL1-F1
#
_cell.length_a   1.000
_cell.length_b   1.000
_cell.length_c   1.000
_cell.angle_alpha   90.00
_cell.angle_beta   90.00
_cell.angle_gamma   90.00
#
_symmetry.space_group_name_H-M   'P 1'
#
loop_
_entity.id
_entity.type
_entity.pdbx_description
1 polymer ?
#
loop_
_entity_poly.entity_id
_entity_poly.type
_entity_poly.pdbx_seq_one_letter_code
_entity_poly.pdbx_strand_id
1 'polypeptide(L)'
;MRSTLFTLAAFATSVAGHGRVIQPPARAPGAAMVKACGQAAVAVMQKDISSPLEEMKGATCNLDLCGGATFEDNKDKVQSFKAGQVINYRVEIPIKHKGPCNVSIVDTATNKAIGQPLIQFDSYADENLPQLPANNTNFNVMMPQLREGQCAQPGQCVMQWFWVGNQEKDNQTYVNCNDFVQEGGQAAAQGARAQNTGGQGGQGAPRPQGNPGAQGPQGPQGNPGNPGPQGPQRAPVPQANQAPRGNQAP
;
A
#
# COMPACT_ATOMS: atom_id res chain seq x y z
N MET A 1 -23.16 14.88 59.13
CA MET A 1 -22.79 15.44 57.82
C MET A 1 -22.21 14.29 57.00
N ARG A 2 -22.87 13.90 55.90
CA ARG A 2 -22.38 12.84 55.00
C ARG A 2 -21.51 13.51 53.94
N SER A 3 -20.20 13.29 54.00
CA SER A 3 -19.26 13.79 53.00
C SER A 3 -19.30 12.88 51.77
N THR A 4 -19.94 13.34 50.71
CA THR A 4 -19.94 12.65 49.41
C THR A 4 -18.64 12.98 48.69
N LEU A 5 -17.70 12.04 48.67
CA LEU A 5 -16.49 12.11 47.83
C LEU A 5 -16.91 11.88 46.37
N PHE A 6 -16.84 12.92 45.55
CA PHE A 6 -16.91 12.79 44.09
C PHE A 6 -15.54 12.36 43.56
N THR A 7 -15.40 11.09 43.21
CA THR A 7 -14.24 10.60 42.45
C THR A 7 -14.46 10.96 40.97
N LEU A 8 -13.80 12.02 40.49
CA LEU A 8 -13.72 12.29 39.05
C LEU A 8 -12.81 11.23 38.40
N ALA A 9 -13.41 10.27 37.70
CA ALA A 9 -12.68 9.39 36.81
C ALA A 9 -12.26 10.20 35.57
N ALA A 10 -10.97 10.55 35.48
CA ALA A 10 -10.40 11.13 34.27
C ALA A 10 -10.38 10.07 33.17
N PHE A 11 -11.26 10.19 32.18
CA PHE A 11 -11.17 9.43 30.94
C PHE A 11 -9.97 9.98 30.15
N ALA A 12 -8.84 9.28 30.20
CA ALA A 12 -7.77 9.50 29.24
C ALA A 12 -8.31 9.06 27.87
N THR A 13 -8.64 10.01 27.02
CA THR A 13 -8.90 9.76 25.60
C THR A 13 -7.59 9.30 24.97
N SER A 14 -7.35 7.99 24.96
CA SER A 14 -6.28 7.42 24.16
C SER A 14 -6.67 7.61 22.70
N VAL A 15 -6.05 8.58 22.04
CA VAL A 15 -6.15 8.70 20.60
C VAL A 15 -5.46 7.46 20.01
N ALA A 16 -6.27 6.55 19.47
CA ALA A 16 -5.80 5.35 18.78
C ALA A 16 -5.24 5.75 17.41
N GLY A 17 -4.27 5.00 16.91
CA GLY A 17 -3.39 5.22 15.78
C GLY A 17 -4.06 5.52 14.44
N HIS A 18 -3.22 5.97 13.49
CA HIS A 18 -3.56 6.90 12.44
C HIS A 18 -3.41 6.29 11.02
N GLY A 19 -2.67 5.19 10.84
CA GLY A 19 -2.70 4.45 9.58
C GLY A 19 -2.03 3.08 9.62
N ARG A 20 -2.61 2.08 8.91
CA ARG A 20 -1.97 0.79 8.70
C ARG A 20 -2.37 0.11 7.40
N VAL A 21 -1.45 -0.67 6.83
CA VAL A 21 -1.73 -1.60 5.73
C VAL A 21 -2.41 -2.86 6.25
N ILE A 22 -3.51 -3.25 5.63
CA ILE A 22 -4.27 -4.47 5.95
C ILE A 22 -4.27 -5.49 4.81
N GLN A 23 -3.95 -5.08 3.58
CA GLN A 23 -3.83 -5.98 2.44
C GLN A 23 -2.73 -5.50 1.47
N PRO A 24 -1.82 -6.38 1.01
CA PRO A 24 -1.56 -7.73 1.54
C PRO A 24 -1.26 -7.74 3.05
N PRO A 25 -1.17 -8.90 3.71
CA PRO A 25 -0.85 -8.94 5.14
C PRO A 25 0.47 -8.23 5.44
N ALA A 26 0.42 -7.25 6.35
CA ALA A 26 1.60 -6.51 6.78
C ALA A 26 2.30 -7.22 7.95
N ARG A 27 3.61 -6.97 8.07
CA ARG A 27 4.37 -7.37 9.25
C ARG A 27 3.73 -6.81 10.52
N ALA A 28 3.71 -7.64 11.56
CA ALA A 28 3.24 -7.29 12.90
C ALA A 28 4.39 -7.35 13.90
N PRO A 29 4.29 -6.63 15.03
CA PRO A 29 5.26 -6.73 16.11
C PRO A 29 5.27 -8.13 16.72
N GLY A 30 6.45 -8.60 17.12
CA GLY A 30 6.63 -9.87 17.81
C GLY A 30 7.91 -9.90 18.64
N ALA A 31 8.31 -11.09 19.08
CA ALA A 31 9.41 -11.28 20.00
C ALA A 31 10.76 -10.89 19.37
N ALA A 32 10.95 -11.11 18.07
CA ALA A 32 12.18 -10.69 17.39
C ALA A 32 12.24 -9.16 17.25
N MET A 33 11.11 -8.49 16.99
CA MET A 33 11.02 -7.03 17.03
C MET A 33 11.31 -6.48 18.43
N VAL A 34 10.78 -7.07 19.50
CA VAL A 34 11.12 -6.70 20.89
C VAL A 34 12.63 -6.80 21.12
N LYS A 35 13.25 -7.88 20.66
CA LYS A 35 14.70 -8.08 20.79
C LYS A 35 15.51 -7.02 20.02
N ALA A 36 15.03 -6.61 18.85
CA ALA A 36 15.72 -5.64 18.00
C ALA A 36 15.52 -4.19 18.46
N CYS A 37 14.29 -3.84 18.82
CA CYS A 37 13.84 -2.46 19.05
C CYS A 37 13.70 -2.09 20.53
N GLY A 38 13.66 -3.07 21.43
CA GLY A 38 13.41 -2.87 22.86
C GLY A 38 11.92 -2.93 23.23
N GLN A 39 11.60 -3.56 24.37
CA GLN A 39 10.23 -3.83 24.81
C GLN A 39 9.37 -2.56 24.94
N ALA A 40 9.91 -1.48 25.51
CA ALA A 40 9.15 -0.26 25.75
C ALA A 40 8.68 0.40 24.45
N ALA A 41 9.55 0.45 23.43
CA ALA A 41 9.20 0.99 22.12
C ALA A 41 8.18 0.10 21.40
N VAL A 42 8.36 -1.22 21.44
CA VAL A 42 7.45 -2.17 20.75
C VAL A 42 6.07 -2.25 21.42
N ALA A 43 5.98 -1.99 22.72
CA ALA A 43 4.70 -1.94 23.44
C ALA A 43 3.73 -0.90 22.85
N VAL A 44 4.24 0.17 22.23
CA VAL A 44 3.43 1.15 21.49
C VAL A 44 2.71 0.47 20.33
N MET A 45 3.45 -0.21 19.45
CA MET A 45 2.89 -0.91 18.30
C MET A 45 2.04 -2.14 18.66
N GLN A 46 2.32 -2.78 19.80
CA GLN A 46 1.50 -3.89 20.31
C GLN A 46 0.15 -3.41 20.83
N LYS A 47 0.12 -2.23 21.46
CA LYS A 47 -1.11 -1.58 21.89
C LYS A 47 -1.89 -1.06 20.70
N ASP A 48 -1.19 -0.46 19.74
CA ASP A 48 -1.77 0.12 18.54
C ASP A 48 -0.81 0.02 17.36
N ILE A 49 -1.04 -0.94 16.47
CA ILE A 49 -0.19 -1.16 15.30
C ILE A 49 -0.28 -0.03 14.25
N SER A 50 -1.23 0.89 14.41
CA SER A 50 -1.38 2.07 13.54
C SER A 50 -0.75 3.33 14.13
N SER A 51 -0.07 3.24 15.29
CA SER A 51 0.69 4.35 15.86
C SER A 51 1.84 4.79 14.93
N PRO A 52 2.16 6.10 14.93
CA PRO A 52 3.33 6.61 14.22
C PRO A 52 4.64 6.22 14.91
N LEU A 53 5.73 6.22 14.14
CA LEU A 53 7.06 5.83 14.62
C LEU A 53 7.60 6.76 15.72
N GLU A 54 7.18 8.03 15.74
CA GLU A 54 7.60 9.04 16.72
C GLU A 54 7.11 8.72 18.15
N GLU A 55 6.09 7.87 18.29
CA GLU A 55 5.64 7.37 19.60
C GLU A 55 6.54 6.24 20.13
N MET A 56 7.31 5.56 19.27
CA MET A 56 8.24 4.47 19.63
C MET A 56 9.54 4.99 20.25
N LYS A 57 9.42 5.83 21.28
CA LYS A 57 10.56 6.51 21.92
C LYS A 57 11.56 5.50 22.50
N GLY A 58 12.84 5.74 22.23
CA GLY A 58 13.94 4.90 22.70
C GLY A 58 14.10 3.58 21.94
N ALA A 59 13.47 3.42 20.78
CA ALA A 59 13.71 2.28 19.91
C ALA A 59 15.20 2.17 19.53
N THR A 60 15.75 0.96 19.61
CA THR A 60 17.16 0.68 19.28
C THR A 60 17.38 0.15 17.86
N CYS A 61 16.29 -0.10 17.13
CA CYS A 61 16.32 -0.64 15.78
C CYS A 61 16.13 0.46 14.72
N ASN A 62 16.31 0.09 13.46
CA ASN A 62 15.96 0.94 12.33
C ASN A 62 14.44 0.93 12.11
N LEU A 63 13.76 2.04 12.41
CA LEU A 63 12.31 2.17 12.21
C LEU A 63 11.94 2.52 10.76
N ASP A 64 12.86 3.04 9.95
CA ASP A 64 12.59 3.42 8.55
C ASP A 64 12.42 2.19 7.64
N LEU A 65 12.80 1.01 8.12
CA LEU A 65 12.53 -0.27 7.48
C LEU A 65 11.41 -0.98 8.25
N CYS A 66 10.24 -1.09 7.62
CA CYS A 66 9.10 -1.84 8.15
C CYS A 66 8.60 -1.40 9.53
N GLY A 67 8.88 -0.17 9.97
CA GLY A 67 8.56 0.27 11.32
C GLY A 67 9.28 -0.52 12.41
N GLY A 68 10.41 -1.15 12.06
CA GLY A 68 11.13 -2.09 12.92
C GLY A 68 10.56 -3.52 12.96
N ALA A 69 9.39 -3.77 12.36
CA ALA A 69 8.79 -5.10 12.34
C ALA A 69 9.66 -6.09 11.54
N THR A 70 9.98 -7.22 12.17
CA THR A 70 10.99 -8.17 11.67
C THR A 70 10.38 -9.27 10.80
N PHE A 71 11.19 -9.88 9.93
CA PHE A 71 10.73 -11.01 9.12
C PHE A 71 10.51 -12.26 9.98
N GLU A 72 11.33 -12.42 11.01
CA GLU A 72 11.31 -13.56 11.93
C GLU A 72 9.94 -13.76 12.59
N ASP A 73 9.27 -12.66 12.93
CA ASP A 73 7.94 -12.65 13.52
C ASP A 73 6.80 -12.84 12.49
N ASN A 74 7.10 -12.89 11.18
CA ASN A 74 6.10 -12.73 10.11
C ASN A 74 6.28 -13.71 8.93
N LYS A 75 6.98 -14.83 9.13
CA LYS A 75 7.27 -15.82 8.07
C LYS A 75 6.02 -16.43 7.43
N ASP A 76 4.91 -16.46 8.15
CA ASP A 76 3.61 -16.97 7.72
C ASP A 76 2.85 -16.01 6.78
N LYS A 77 3.31 -14.76 6.63
CA LYS A 77 2.64 -13.72 5.84
C LYS A 77 3.20 -13.52 4.44
N VAL A 78 4.21 -14.29 4.05
CA VAL A 78 4.90 -14.14 2.77
C VAL A 78 3.93 -14.37 1.62
N GLN A 79 3.90 -13.42 0.69
CA GLN A 79 3.12 -13.52 -0.54
C GLN A 79 3.98 -14.04 -1.68
N SER A 80 3.35 -14.64 -2.69
CA SER A 80 4.01 -15.00 -3.95
C SER A 80 3.40 -14.18 -5.08
N PHE A 81 4.23 -13.40 -5.76
CA PHE A 81 3.79 -12.53 -6.85
C PHE A 81 4.53 -12.83 -8.15
N LYS A 82 3.89 -12.55 -9.27
CA LYS A 82 4.49 -12.63 -10.61
C LYS A 82 4.71 -11.22 -11.17
N ALA A 83 5.69 -11.07 -12.05
CA ALA A 83 5.83 -9.85 -12.83
C ALA A 83 4.53 -9.54 -13.59
N GLY A 84 4.14 -8.26 -13.61
CA GLY A 84 2.89 -7.79 -14.21
C GLY A 84 1.63 -8.09 -13.39
N GLN A 85 1.74 -8.80 -12.25
CA GLN A 85 0.58 -9.08 -11.41
C GLN A 85 0.04 -7.79 -10.80
N VAL A 86 -1.27 -7.58 -10.95
CA VAL A 86 -2.01 -6.54 -10.26
C VAL A 86 -2.31 -7.01 -8.84
N ILE A 87 -1.88 -6.23 -7.86
CA ILE A 87 -2.02 -6.52 -6.43
C ILE A 87 -2.96 -5.47 -5.84
N ASN A 88 -4.04 -5.92 -5.21
CA ASN A 88 -4.92 -5.02 -4.47
C ASN A 88 -4.32 -4.69 -3.10
N TYR A 89 -4.14 -3.39 -2.87
CA TYR A 89 -3.54 -2.81 -1.68
C TYR A 89 -4.60 -2.07 -0.89
N ARG A 90 -4.76 -2.41 0.40
CA ARG A 90 -5.74 -1.82 1.30
C ARG A 90 -5.07 -1.26 2.53
N VAL A 91 -5.47 -0.04 2.86
CA VAL A 91 -4.95 0.75 3.98
C VAL A 91 -6.14 1.24 4.80
N GLU A 92 -6.04 1.12 6.12
CA GLU A 92 -6.92 1.80 7.05
C GLU A 92 -6.24 3.08 7.52
N ILE A 93 -6.99 4.20 7.50
CA ILE A 93 -6.49 5.53 7.91
C ILE A 93 -7.50 6.12 8.89
N PRO A 94 -7.51 5.68 10.16
CA PRO A 94 -8.47 6.17 11.15
C PRO A 94 -8.33 7.66 11.43
N ILE A 95 -7.09 8.19 11.35
CA ILE A 95 -6.79 9.60 11.54
C ILE A 95 -5.98 10.09 10.35
N LYS A 96 -6.42 11.19 9.77
CA LYS A 96 -5.93 11.72 8.49
C LYS A 96 -4.88 12.78 8.73
N HIS A 97 -3.78 12.70 8.00
CA HIS A 97 -2.70 13.69 7.98
C HIS A 97 -2.17 13.88 6.57
N LYS A 98 -2.32 15.10 6.06
CA LYS A 98 -1.82 15.45 4.74
C LYS A 98 -0.32 15.25 4.69
N GLY A 99 0.16 14.50 3.71
CA GLY A 99 1.56 14.52 3.36
C GLY A 99 1.92 13.49 2.29
N PRO A 100 3.22 13.32 1.99
CA PRO A 100 3.64 12.43 0.93
C PRO A 100 3.49 10.97 1.34
N CYS A 101 3.18 10.12 0.37
CA CYS A 101 3.08 8.68 0.56
C CYS A 101 3.59 7.93 -0.67
N ASN A 102 4.21 6.78 -0.47
CA ASN A 102 4.56 5.86 -1.54
C ASN A 102 4.47 4.40 -1.08
N VAL A 103 4.27 3.50 -2.05
CA VAL A 103 4.56 2.07 -1.89
C VAL A 103 5.76 1.75 -2.77
N SER A 104 6.85 1.27 -2.17
CA SER A 104 8.08 0.90 -2.89
C SER A 104 8.50 -0.51 -2.59
N ILE A 105 9.15 -1.18 -3.54
CA ILE A 105 9.90 -2.39 -3.23
C ILE A 105 11.19 -1.99 -2.54
N VAL A 106 11.50 -2.59 -1.39
CA VAL A 106 12.70 -2.29 -0.60
C VAL A 106 13.51 -3.57 -0.40
N ASP A 107 14.80 -3.51 -0.68
CA ASP A 107 15.79 -4.51 -0.29
C ASP A 107 16.03 -4.40 1.21
N THR A 108 15.70 -5.45 1.96
CA THR A 108 15.70 -5.41 3.43
C THR A 108 17.11 -5.45 4.03
N ALA A 109 18.09 -5.98 3.30
CA ALA A 109 19.48 -6.03 3.77
C ALA A 109 20.14 -4.64 3.71
N THR A 110 19.76 -3.83 2.73
CA THR A 110 20.37 -2.51 2.50
C THR A 110 19.48 -1.33 2.87
N ASN A 111 18.19 -1.58 3.16
CA ASN A 111 17.15 -0.56 3.33
C ASN A 111 17.11 0.41 2.13
N LYS A 112 17.17 -0.12 0.91
CA LYS A 112 17.15 0.69 -0.32
C LYS A 112 15.98 0.31 -1.20
N ALA A 113 15.32 1.32 -1.76
CA ALA A 113 14.29 1.12 -2.76
C ALA A 113 14.89 0.45 -4.01
N ILE A 114 14.15 -0.49 -4.58
CA ILE A 114 14.43 -1.15 -5.84
C ILE A 114 13.53 -0.54 -6.91
N GLY A 115 14.13 0.17 -7.86
CA GLY A 115 13.40 0.82 -8.95
C GLY A 115 12.58 2.03 -8.48
N GLN A 116 11.53 2.35 -9.24
CA GLN A 116 10.59 3.42 -8.91
C GLN A 116 9.53 2.93 -7.91
N PRO A 117 8.91 3.83 -7.14
CA PRO A 117 7.72 3.48 -6.36
C PRO A 117 6.66 2.81 -7.23
N LEU A 118 5.99 1.80 -6.69
CA LEU A 118 4.85 1.16 -7.32
C LEU A 118 3.65 2.11 -7.44
N ILE A 119 3.56 3.05 -6.50
CA ILE A 119 2.66 4.19 -6.51
C ILE A 119 3.25 5.30 -5.62
N GLN A 120 2.96 6.55 -5.95
CA GLN A 120 3.38 7.72 -5.19
C GLN A 120 2.26 8.77 -5.16
N PHE A 121 2.16 9.47 -4.04
CA PHE A 121 1.25 10.58 -3.80
C PHE A 121 2.04 11.75 -3.24
N ASP A 122 1.93 12.92 -3.87
CA ASP A 122 2.50 14.16 -3.31
C ASP A 122 1.66 14.67 -2.13
N SER A 123 0.35 14.39 -2.15
CA SER A 123 -0.61 14.73 -1.10
C SER A 123 -1.55 13.54 -0.87
N TYR A 124 -1.39 12.89 0.27
CA TYR A 124 -2.11 11.71 0.72
C TYR A 124 -2.78 11.98 2.06
N ALA A 125 -3.93 11.34 2.30
CA ALA A 125 -4.69 11.41 3.54
C ALA A 125 -4.99 12.84 4.03
N ASP A 126 -5.27 13.78 3.11
CA ASP A 126 -5.53 15.18 3.46
C ASP A 126 -6.84 15.32 4.26
N GLU A 127 -6.69 15.71 5.54
CA GLU A 127 -7.75 15.90 6.51
C GLU A 127 -8.68 17.07 6.18
N ASN A 128 -8.24 17.99 5.32
CA ASN A 128 -9.05 19.13 4.88
C ASN A 128 -10.04 18.77 3.78
N LEU A 129 -9.92 17.57 3.19
CA LEU A 129 -10.87 17.09 2.18
C LEU A 129 -12.15 16.58 2.84
N PRO A 130 -13.33 16.88 2.27
CA PRO A 130 -14.61 16.39 2.80
C PRO A 130 -14.68 14.85 2.78
N GLN A 131 -13.99 14.23 1.82
CA GLN A 131 -13.80 12.79 1.72
C GLN A 131 -12.40 12.51 1.16
N LEU A 132 -11.74 11.47 1.68
CA LEU A 132 -10.49 11.01 1.08
C LEU A 132 -10.76 10.43 -0.31
N PRO A 133 -9.88 10.68 -1.31
CA PRO A 133 -9.93 9.96 -2.57
C PRO A 133 -9.86 8.44 -2.33
N ALA A 134 -10.69 7.66 -3.05
CA ALA A 134 -10.83 6.22 -2.80
C ALA A 134 -9.50 5.44 -2.86
N ASN A 135 -8.59 5.88 -3.73
CA ASN A 135 -7.25 5.34 -3.88
C ASN A 135 -6.29 5.68 -2.73
N ASN A 136 -6.76 6.31 -1.65
CA ASN A 136 -5.98 6.42 -0.41
C ASN A 136 -6.09 5.10 0.39
N THR A 137 -7.28 4.52 0.48
CA THR A 137 -7.53 3.34 1.32
C THR A 137 -7.68 2.04 0.53
N ASN A 138 -7.92 2.11 -0.78
CA ASN A 138 -8.06 0.95 -1.64
C ASN A 138 -7.58 1.28 -3.06
N PHE A 139 -6.43 0.71 -3.45
CA PHE A 139 -5.82 0.93 -4.75
C PHE A 139 -5.13 -0.33 -5.24
N ASN A 140 -4.71 -0.33 -6.50
CA ASN A 140 -3.94 -1.43 -7.08
C ASN A 140 -2.52 -0.96 -7.36
N VAL A 141 -1.56 -1.84 -7.12
CA VAL A 141 -0.17 -1.70 -7.58
C VAL A 141 0.17 -2.84 -8.54
N MET A 142 1.08 -2.60 -9.47
CA MET A 142 1.54 -3.63 -10.40
C MET A 142 2.94 -4.06 -10.00
N MET A 143 3.14 -5.37 -9.81
CA MET A 143 4.46 -5.93 -9.53
C MET A 143 5.36 -5.78 -10.78
N PRO A 144 6.49 -5.06 -10.71
CA PRO A 144 7.40 -4.94 -11.84
C PRO A 144 8.13 -6.26 -12.09
N GLN A 145 8.71 -6.39 -13.28
CA GLN A 145 9.70 -7.43 -13.55
C GLN A 145 10.97 -7.14 -12.75
N LEU A 146 11.30 -8.01 -11.79
CA LEU A 146 12.56 -7.92 -11.05
C LEU A 146 13.67 -8.70 -11.75
N ARG A 147 14.91 -8.38 -11.39
CA ARG A 147 16.10 -9.12 -11.85
C ARG A 147 16.08 -10.54 -11.29
N GLU A 148 16.66 -11.46 -12.03
CA GLU A 148 16.85 -12.84 -11.59
C GLU A 148 17.56 -12.88 -10.23
N GLY A 149 17.02 -13.67 -9.29
CA GLY A 149 17.49 -13.75 -7.91
C GLY A 149 17.15 -12.56 -7.01
N GLN A 150 16.59 -11.46 -7.53
CA GLN A 150 16.16 -10.32 -6.73
C GLN A 150 14.76 -10.58 -6.16
N CYS A 151 14.64 -10.50 -4.83
CA CYS A 151 13.40 -10.81 -4.11
C CYS A 151 12.89 -12.24 -4.37
N ALA A 152 13.81 -13.19 -4.57
CA ALA A 152 13.50 -14.60 -4.82
C ALA A 152 13.40 -15.42 -3.53
N GLN A 153 13.87 -14.87 -2.40
CA GLN A 153 13.83 -15.53 -1.10
C GLN A 153 12.96 -14.75 -0.11
N PRO A 154 12.18 -15.45 0.75
CA PRO A 154 11.41 -14.80 1.80
C PRO A 154 12.26 -13.88 2.67
N GLY A 155 11.76 -12.69 2.96
CA GLY A 155 12.44 -11.69 3.77
C GLY A 155 13.53 -10.90 3.04
N GLN A 156 13.90 -11.25 1.80
CA GLN A 156 14.89 -10.50 1.01
C GLN A 156 14.37 -9.11 0.60
N CYS A 157 13.07 -9.01 0.32
CA CYS A 157 12.41 -7.78 -0.06
C CYS A 157 11.03 -7.65 0.56
N VAL A 158 10.56 -6.42 0.59
CA VAL A 158 9.23 -6.05 1.06
C VAL A 158 8.61 -5.03 0.10
N MET A 159 7.29 -5.02 -0.02
CA MET A 159 6.57 -3.81 -0.45
C MET A 159 6.35 -2.96 0.80
N GLN A 160 6.99 -1.80 0.86
CA GLN A 160 6.91 -0.87 1.97
C GLN A 160 5.99 0.29 1.61
N TRP A 161 4.88 0.41 2.34
CA TRP A 161 4.10 1.64 2.40
C TRP A 161 4.76 2.58 3.40
N PHE A 162 5.13 3.76 2.92
CA PHE A 162 5.79 4.81 3.69
C PHE A 162 4.97 6.08 3.55
N TRP A 163 4.44 6.58 4.65
CA TRP A 163 3.63 7.80 4.68
C TRP A 163 4.16 8.73 5.76
N VAL A 164 4.34 9.98 5.40
CA VAL A 164 4.65 11.06 6.35
C VAL A 164 3.42 11.97 6.39
N GLY A 165 2.72 11.96 7.51
CA GLY A 165 1.69 12.96 7.82
C GLY A 165 2.35 14.23 8.33
N ASN A 166 2.24 15.32 7.58
CA ASN A 166 2.79 16.60 7.99
C ASN A 166 1.77 17.31 8.89
N GLN A 167 2.15 17.56 10.14
CA GLN A 167 1.38 18.41 11.04
C GLN A 167 2.12 19.71 11.30
N GLU A 168 1.38 20.73 11.75
CA GLU A 168 1.97 22.04 12.06
C GLU A 168 3.10 22.00 13.10
N LYS A 169 3.11 20.98 13.97
CA LYS A 169 4.04 20.88 15.09
C LYS A 169 5.04 19.73 14.98
N ASP A 170 4.62 18.56 14.50
CA ASP A 170 5.47 17.36 14.41
C ASP A 170 5.03 16.48 13.25
N ASN A 171 5.96 16.00 12.43
CA ASN A 171 5.62 15.00 11.42
C ASN A 171 5.35 13.65 12.08
N GLN A 172 4.42 12.89 11.50
CA GLN A 172 4.11 11.53 11.92
C GLN A 172 4.43 10.57 10.79
N THR A 173 5.28 9.60 11.06
CA THR A 173 5.75 8.63 10.07
C THR A 173 5.08 7.28 10.29
N TYR A 174 4.60 6.68 9.21
CA TYR A 174 3.97 5.37 9.21
C TYR A 174 4.65 4.49 8.18
N VAL A 175 5.11 3.33 8.64
CA VAL A 175 5.85 2.38 7.81
C VAL A 175 5.32 0.98 8.03
N ASN A 176 4.79 0.37 6.98
CA ASN A 176 4.36 -1.01 7.00
C ASN A 176 4.93 -1.77 5.81
N CYS A 177 5.27 -3.04 6.04
CA CYS A 177 5.87 -3.90 5.03
C CYS A 177 5.03 -5.14 4.78
N ASN A 178 4.93 -5.52 3.51
CA ASN A 178 4.42 -6.81 3.08
C ASN A 178 5.57 -7.65 2.52
N ASP A 179 5.82 -8.81 3.11
CA ASP A 179 6.81 -9.76 2.60
C ASP A 179 6.29 -10.43 1.33
N PHE A 180 7.18 -10.55 0.33
CA PHE A 180 6.86 -11.28 -0.89
C PHE A 180 8.09 -11.96 -1.47
N VAL A 181 7.82 -12.92 -2.36
CA VAL A 181 8.78 -13.42 -3.34
C VAL A 181 8.27 -13.19 -4.75
N GLN A 182 9.19 -12.93 -5.69
CA GLN A 182 8.90 -12.94 -7.12
C GLN A 182 9.64 -14.09 -7.80
N GLU A 183 8.86 -15.01 -8.37
CA GLU A 183 9.40 -16.10 -9.18
C GLU A 183 9.77 -15.61 -10.58
N GLY A 184 10.84 -16.17 -11.17
CA GLY A 184 11.15 -15.97 -12.59
C GLY A 184 11.65 -14.58 -12.96
N GLY A 185 12.50 -13.97 -12.11
CA GLY A 185 13.20 -12.72 -12.44
C GLY A 185 13.98 -12.83 -13.77
N GLN A 186 14.09 -11.74 -14.51
CA GLN A 186 14.86 -11.76 -15.76
C GLN A 186 16.35 -11.61 -15.49
N ALA A 187 17.16 -12.42 -16.17
CA ALA A 187 18.60 -12.25 -16.19
C ALA A 187 18.91 -10.76 -16.47
N ALA A 188 19.72 -10.14 -15.62
CA ALA A 188 20.19 -8.80 -15.90
C ALA A 188 20.81 -8.84 -17.30
N ALA A 189 20.33 -7.99 -18.22
CA ALA A 189 20.89 -7.91 -19.56
C ALA A 189 22.40 -7.79 -19.41
N GLN A 190 23.12 -8.86 -19.75
CA GLN A 190 24.56 -8.88 -19.69
C GLN A 190 25.00 -7.80 -20.67
N GLY A 191 25.45 -6.66 -20.15
CA GLY A 191 26.16 -5.69 -20.97
C GLY A 191 27.21 -6.49 -21.72
N ALA A 192 27.11 -6.51 -23.05
CA ALA A 192 27.98 -7.29 -23.92
C ALA A 192 29.42 -6.83 -23.70
N ARG A 193 30.08 -7.43 -22.71
CA ARG A 193 31.51 -7.29 -22.50
C ARG A 193 32.13 -8.32 -23.43
N ALA A 194 32.35 -7.87 -24.67
CA ALA A 194 33.16 -8.59 -25.64
C ALA A 194 34.48 -9.00 -24.96
N GLN A 195 34.62 -10.29 -24.67
CA GLN A 195 35.91 -10.90 -24.39
C GLN A 195 36.67 -10.86 -25.71
N ASN A 196 37.60 -9.91 -25.84
CA ASN A 196 38.45 -9.79 -27.00
C ASN A 196 39.83 -10.35 -26.63
N THR A 197 40.02 -11.66 -26.88
CA THR A 197 41.35 -12.24 -27.13
C THR A 197 41.79 -11.86 -28.53
N GLY A 198 43.04 -11.43 -28.67
CA GLY A 198 43.53 -10.58 -29.76
C GLY A 198 43.59 -11.17 -31.16
N GLY A 199 43.79 -10.28 -32.13
CA GLY A 199 44.07 -10.59 -33.55
C GLY A 199 43.94 -9.34 -34.42
N GLN A 200 44.96 -9.07 -35.23
CA GLN A 200 45.17 -7.85 -36.04
C GLN A 200 44.13 -7.61 -37.16
N GLY A 201 43.87 -6.32 -37.41
CA GLY A 201 43.85 -5.70 -38.75
C GLY A 201 42.75 -6.07 -39.75
N GLY A 202 41.78 -5.17 -39.94
CA GLY A 202 40.89 -5.15 -41.10
C GLY A 202 39.99 -3.92 -41.12
N GLN A 203 40.08 -3.11 -42.18
CA GLN A 203 39.34 -1.86 -42.38
C GLN A 203 37.82 -2.08 -42.48
N GLY A 204 37.06 -1.08 -42.05
CA GLY A 204 35.65 -1.19 -41.68
C GLY A 204 34.63 -1.31 -42.83
N ALA A 205 33.64 -2.18 -42.61
CA ALA A 205 32.34 -2.11 -43.27
C ALA A 205 31.38 -1.15 -42.52
N PRO A 206 30.43 -0.48 -43.18
CA PRO A 206 29.46 0.39 -42.52
C PRO A 206 28.58 -0.41 -41.53
N ARG A 207 28.32 0.17 -40.36
CA ARG A 207 27.43 -0.43 -39.35
C ARG A 207 26.01 -0.60 -39.90
N PRO A 208 25.33 -1.73 -39.65
CA PRO A 208 23.89 -1.82 -39.82
C PRO A 208 23.22 -0.76 -38.94
N GLN A 209 22.33 0.04 -39.53
CA GLN A 209 21.46 0.97 -38.82
C GLN A 209 20.61 0.16 -37.81
N GLY A 210 20.64 0.56 -36.54
CA GLY A 210 19.92 -0.14 -35.48
C GLY A 210 18.43 -0.19 -35.74
N ASN A 211 17.80 -1.33 -35.41
CA ASN A 211 16.36 -1.50 -35.53
C ASN A 211 15.63 -0.38 -34.76
N PRO A 212 14.56 0.21 -35.32
CA PRO A 212 13.72 1.16 -34.60
C PRO A 212 13.23 0.57 -33.28
N GLY A 213 13.27 1.36 -32.21
CA GLY A 213 12.84 0.94 -30.87
C GLY A 213 11.40 0.44 -30.86
N ALA A 214 11.14 -0.61 -30.09
CA ALA A 214 9.78 -1.13 -29.89
C ALA A 214 8.87 0.00 -29.37
N GLN A 215 7.73 0.17 -30.03
CA GLN A 215 6.71 1.13 -29.64
C GLN A 215 6.21 0.76 -28.24
N GLY A 216 6.17 1.74 -27.33
CA GLY A 216 5.78 1.51 -25.94
C GLY A 216 4.38 0.90 -25.83
N PRO A 217 4.08 0.15 -24.74
CA PRO A 217 2.77 -0.43 -24.54
C PRO A 217 1.70 0.68 -24.52
N GLN A 218 0.63 0.48 -25.28
CA GLN A 218 -0.53 1.36 -25.28
C GLN A 218 -1.11 1.39 -23.87
N GLY A 219 -1.32 2.59 -23.32
CA GLY A 219 -1.85 2.74 -21.96
C GLY A 219 -3.17 2.00 -21.77
N PRO A 220 -3.50 1.57 -20.53
CA PRO A 220 -4.75 0.87 -20.27
C PRO A 220 -5.94 1.73 -20.72
N GLN A 221 -6.85 1.14 -21.48
CA GLN A 221 -8.11 1.77 -21.86
C GLN A 221 -8.89 2.10 -20.58
N GLY A 222 -9.31 3.36 -20.44
CA GLY A 222 -10.08 3.81 -19.28
C GLY A 222 -11.36 2.99 -19.09
N ASN A 223 -11.73 2.73 -17.83
CA ASN A 223 -12.95 2.01 -17.51
C ASN A 223 -14.17 2.70 -18.15
N PRO A 224 -15.15 1.94 -18.67
CA PRO A 224 -16.43 2.49 -19.11
C PRO A 224 -17.05 3.34 -18.00
N GLY A 225 -17.58 4.51 -18.36
CA GLY A 225 -18.28 5.37 -17.41
C GLY A 225 -19.49 4.66 -16.81
N ASN A 226 -19.79 4.93 -15.54
CA ASN A 226 -20.98 4.40 -14.88
C ASN A 226 -22.24 4.79 -15.67
N PRO A 227 -23.25 3.90 -15.79
CA PRO A 227 -24.54 4.25 -16.35
C PRO A 227 -25.11 5.50 -15.67
N GLY A 228 -25.67 6.42 -16.46
CA GLY A 228 -26.31 7.61 -15.93
C GLY A 228 -27.43 7.27 -14.94
N PRO A 229 -27.80 8.21 -14.05
CA PRO A 229 -28.87 8.00 -13.09
C PRO A 229 -30.16 7.59 -13.81
N GLN A 230 -30.81 6.53 -13.33
CA GLN A 230 -32.12 6.12 -13.80
C GLN A 230 -33.12 7.25 -13.56
N GLY A 231 -33.81 7.68 -14.62
CA GLY A 231 -34.83 8.72 -14.54
C GLY A 231 -35.95 8.35 -13.57
N PRO A 232 -36.66 9.33 -13.00
CA PRO A 232 -37.70 9.08 -12.01
C PRO A 232 -38.78 8.14 -12.55
N GLN A 233 -39.03 7.08 -11.80
CA GLN A 233 -40.09 6.11 -12.07
C GLN A 233 -41.44 6.84 -12.05
N ARG A 234 -42.19 6.81 -13.16
CA ARG A 234 -43.52 7.42 -13.22
C ARG A 234 -44.44 6.70 -12.23
N ALA A 235 -45.13 7.47 -11.41
CA ALA A 235 -46.15 6.98 -10.50
C ALA A 235 -47.29 6.25 -11.27
N PRO A 236 -47.87 5.17 -10.72
CA PRO A 236 -49.01 4.49 -11.33
C PRO A 236 -50.21 5.42 -11.45
N VAL A 237 -50.86 5.39 -12.62
CA VAL A 237 -52.14 6.08 -12.88
C VAL A 237 -53.26 5.37 -12.13
N PRO A 238 -54.13 6.07 -11.36
CA PRO A 238 -55.29 5.44 -10.73
C PRO A 238 -56.31 4.98 -11.79
N GLN A 239 -56.70 3.71 -11.72
CA GLN A 239 -57.69 3.10 -12.59
C GLN A 239 -59.09 3.60 -12.21
N ALA A 240 -59.86 4.08 -13.20
CA ALA A 240 -61.23 4.56 -13.02
C ALA A 240 -62.18 3.41 -12.69
N ASN A 241 -62.96 3.55 -11.61
CA ASN A 241 -64.01 2.62 -11.19
C ASN A 241 -65.17 2.59 -12.19
N GLN A 242 -65.55 1.40 -12.65
CA GLN A 242 -66.81 1.16 -13.37
C GLN A 242 -67.94 0.82 -12.37
N ALA A 243 -69.13 1.36 -12.64
CA ALA A 243 -70.36 1.24 -11.85
C ALA A 243 -71.01 -0.17 -11.95
N PRO A 244 -71.86 -0.58 -10.98
CA PRO A 244 -72.39 -1.95 -10.89
C PRO A 244 -73.61 -2.21 -11.78
N ARG A 245 -73.72 -3.42 -12.35
CA ARG A 245 -74.90 -3.93 -13.08
C ARG A 245 -75.78 -4.82 -12.18
N GLY A 246 -77.02 -4.38 -11.98
CA GLY A 246 -78.28 -5.12 -12.20
C GLY A 246 -78.57 -6.43 -11.45
N ASN A 247 -79.53 -6.37 -10.52
CA ASN A 247 -80.29 -7.51 -9.98
C ASN A 247 -81.21 -8.14 -11.04
N GLN A 248 -81.35 -9.46 -11.01
CA GLN A 248 -82.52 -10.19 -11.51
C GLN A 248 -83.06 -11.09 -10.39
N ALA A 249 -84.36 -10.97 -10.14
CA ALA A 249 -85.19 -11.92 -9.42
C ALA A 249 -86.42 -12.21 -10.29
N PRO A 250 -87.07 -13.38 -10.18
CA PRO A 250 -88.46 -13.54 -10.60
C PRO A 250 -89.43 -12.89 -9.60
#